data_AF-A0A3R9EZ22-F1
#
_entry.id   AF-A0A3R9EZ22-F1
#
_cell.length_a   1.000
_cell.length_b   1.000
_cell.length_c   1.000
_cell.angle_alpha   90.00
_cell.angle_beta   90.00
_cell.angle_gamma   90.00
#
_symmetry.space_group_name_H-M   'P 1'
#
loop_
_entity.id
_entity.type
_entity.pdbx_description
1 polymer ?
#
loop_
_entity_poly.entity_id
_entity_poly.type
_entity_poly.pdbx_seq_one_letter_code
_entity_poly.pdbx_strand_id
1 'polypeptide(L)' 'MTINHQLLRMAQQKARDAIAQRNGTKWMEANEEMKKAAGMPWYRGNSNHRGGKNGQAI' A
#
# COMPACT_ATOMS: atom_id res chain seq x y z
N MET A 1 16.19 3.91 4.98
CA MET A 1 14.80 3.42 4.92
C MET A 1 14.03 4.09 6.03
N THR A 2 12.93 4.76 5.70
CA THR A 2 12.17 5.55 6.68
C THR A 2 10.74 5.02 6.70
N ILE A 3 10.29 4.57 7.87
CA ILE A 3 8.90 4.15 8.09
C ILE A 3 8.06 5.42 8.18
N ASN A 4 7.01 5.50 7.37
CA ASN A 4 6.01 6.55 7.53
C ASN A 4 4.96 6.08 8.53
N HIS A 5 5.16 6.39 9.81
CA HIS A 5 4.29 5.97 10.91
C HIS A 5 2.85 6.47 10.76
N GLN A 6 2.64 7.65 10.18
CA GLN A 6 1.31 8.20 9.95
C GLN A 6 0.55 7.41 8.89
N LEU A 7 1.19 7.14 7.74
CA LEU A 7 0.61 6.29 6.69
C LEU A 7 0.37 4.86 7.20
N LEU A 8 1.28 4.32 8.01
CA LEU A 8 1.15 2.97 8.56
C LEU A 8 -0.08 2.85 9.46
N ARG A 9 -0.31 3.85 10.33
CA ARG A 9 -1.48 3.89 11.22
C ARG A 9 -2.79 4.00 10.43
N MET A 10 -2.82 4.79 9.36
CA MET A 10 -4.00 4.90 8.50
C MET A 10 -4.30 3.59 7.75
N ALA A 11 -3.27 2.93 7.22
CA ALA A 11 -3.42 1.65 6.53
C ALA A 11 -3.87 0.53 7.49
N GLN A 12 -3.36 0.52 8.73
CA GLN A 12 -3.85 -0.37 9.79
C GLN A 12 -5.33 -0.14 10.11
N GLN A 13 -5.78 1.12 10.16
CA GLN A 13 -7.19 1.43 10.38
C GLN A 13 -8.06 0.89 9.23
N LYS A 14 -7.65 1.11 7.97
CA LYS A 14 -8.34 0.55 6.80
C LYS A 14 -8.43 -0.98 6.85
N ALA A 15 -7.36 -1.65 7.29
CA ALA A 15 -7.37 -3.11 7.44
C ALA A 15 -8.37 -3.57 8.51
N ARG A 16 -8.48 -2.85 9.63
CA ARG A 16 -9.47 -3.12 10.68
C ARG A 16 -10.89 -2.96 10.16
N ASP A 17 -11.16 -1.89 9.42
CA ASP A 17 -12.48 -1.63 8.84
C ASP A 17 -12.84 -2.69 7.78
N ALA A 18 -11.87 -3.13 6.98
CA ALA A 18 -12.05 -4.19 6.01
C ALA A 18 -12.40 -5.55 6.65
N ILE A 19 -11.77 -5.89 7.78
CA ILE A 19 -12.11 -7.08 8.58
C ILE A 19 -13.54 -6.98 9.11
N ALA A 20 -13.92 -5.82 9.66
CA ALA A 20 -15.28 -5.58 10.16
C ALA A 20 -16.33 -5.72 9.05
N GLN A 21 -16.00 -5.28 7.83
CA GLN A 21 -16.84 -5.42 6.63
C GLN A 21 -16.78 -6.81 5.98
N ARG A 22 -15.95 -7.74 6.50
CA ARG A 22 -15.63 -9.03 5.86
C ARG A 22 -15.23 -8.90 4.39
N ASN A 23 -14.60 -7.78 4.04
CA ASN A 23 -14.22 -7.46 2.67
C ASN A 23 -12.73 -7.75 2.45
N GLY A 24 -12.44 -8.95 1.93
CA GLY A 24 -11.07 -9.41 1.69
C GLY A 24 -10.30 -8.55 0.69
N THR A 25 -10.97 -7.94 -0.28
CA THR A 25 -10.33 -7.05 -1.27
C THR A 25 -9.82 -5.78 -0.61
N LYS A 26 -10.64 -5.11 0.21
CA LYS A 26 -10.21 -3.93 0.98
C LYS A 26 -9.10 -4.25 1.97
N TRP A 27 -9.12 -5.46 2.53
CA TRP A 27 -8.05 -5.91 3.44
C TRP A 27 -6.73 -6.06 2.70
N MET A 28 -6.77 -6.59 1.47
CA MET A 28 -5.60 -6.71 0.60
C MET A 28 -5.02 -5.34 0.26
N GLU A 29 -5.86 -4.38 -0.16
CA GLU A 29 -5.44 -3.00 -0.45
C GLU A 29 -4.78 -2.32 0.76
N ALA A 30 -5.40 -2.44 1.94
CA ALA A 30 -4.85 -1.89 3.17
C ALA A 30 -3.49 -2.53 3.53
N ASN A 31 -3.34 -3.84 3.31
CA ASN A 31 -2.08 -4.54 3.54
C ASN A 31 -0.97 -4.10 2.56
N GLU A 32 -1.32 -3.75 1.31
CA GLU A 32 -0.37 -3.16 0.36
C GLU A 32 0.09 -1.77 0.81
N GLU A 33 -0.85 -0.94 1.27
CA GLU A 33 -0.54 0.37 1.85
C GLU A 33 0.36 0.25 3.10
N MET A 34 0.12 -0.76 3.96
CA MET A 34 0.96 -1.03 5.13
C MET A 34 2.40 -1.37 4.74
N LYS A 35 2.60 -2.22 3.72
CA LYS A 35 3.94 -2.59 3.23
C LYS A 35 4.68 -1.41 2.59
N LYS A 36 3.96 -0.53 1.88
CA LYS A 36 4.50 0.72 1.34
C LYS A 36 4.89 1.69 2.46
N ALA A 37 4.04 1.85 3.47
CA ALA A 37 4.28 2.73 4.61
C ALA A 37 5.42 2.24 5.52
N ALA A 38 5.61 0.92 5.63
CA ALA A 38 6.75 0.30 6.31
C ALA A 38 8.09 0.56 5.58
N GLY A 39 8.06 1.16 4.38
CA GLY A 39 9.25 1.54 3.64
C GLY A 39 10.08 0.36 3.17
N MET A 40 9.46 -0.81 2.96
CA MET A 40 10.11 -2.03 2.50
C MET A 40 10.76 -1.79 1.12
N PRO A 41 12.09 -1.96 0.96
CA PRO A 41 12.84 -1.46 -0.20
C PRO A 41 12.68 -2.38 -1.42
N TRP A 42 12.32 -3.65 -1.19
CA TRP A 42 11.96 -4.65 -2.18
C TRP A 42 10.48 -4.61 -2.55
N TYR A 43 9.64 -3.92 -1.76
CA TYR A 43 8.21 -3.86 -1.99
C TYR A 43 7.89 -2.72 -2.96
N ARG A 44 7.67 -3.07 -4.24
CA ARG A 44 7.31 -2.12 -5.30
C ARG A 44 5.80 -1.85 -5.40
N GLY A 45 4.98 -2.41 -4.50
CA GLY A 45 3.53 -2.47 -4.66
C GLY A 45 3.13 -3.41 -5.82
N ASN A 46 1.87 -3.83 -5.86
CA ASN A 46 1.36 -4.46 -7.07
C ASN A 46 1.20 -3.37 -8.14
N SER A 47 2.22 -3.19 -8.97
CA SER A 47 2.27 -2.26 -10.10
C SER A 47 1.31 -2.66 -11.25
N ASN A 48 0.13 -3.21 -10.92
CA ASN A 48 -0.91 -3.60 -11.87
C ASN A 48 -1.93 -2.49 -12.16
N HIS A 49 -1.75 -1.29 -11.61
CA HIS A 49 -2.20 -0.08 -12.32
C HIS A 49 -1.21 0.22 -13.45
N ARG A 50 -1.32 -0.54 -14.55
CA ARG A 50 -0.75 -0.16 -15.85
C ARG A 50 -1.40 1.16 -16.28
N GLY A 51 -0.78 2.27 -15.94
CA GLY A 51 -1.21 3.60 -16.38
C GLY A 51 -0.22 4.68 -15.99
N GLY A 52 0.60 5.11 -16.93
CA GLY A 52 1.41 6.34 -16.84
C GLY A 52 2.92 6.06 -16.92
N LYS A 53 3.49 6.01 -18.14
CA LYS A 53 4.21 7.11 -18.83
C LYS A 53 5.44 7.63 -18.08
N ASN A 54 6.54 7.70 -18.85
CA ASN A 54 7.78 8.45 -18.64
C ASN A 54 8.94 7.70 -17.97
N GLY A 55 9.46 6.69 -18.67
CA GLY A 55 10.91 6.51 -18.72
C GLY A 55 11.49 7.58 -19.63
N GLN A 56 11.81 8.75 -19.07
CA GLN A 56 12.57 9.77 -19.78
C GLN A 56 14.05 9.42 -19.62
N ALA A 57 14.59 8.78 -20.65
CA ALA A 57 16.02 8.73 -20.93
C ALA A 57 16.30 9.79 -22.00
N ILE A 58 17.00 10.85 -21.60
CA ILE A 58 17.92 11.66 -22.42
C ILE A 58 18.98 12.20 -21.48
#